data_AF-A0A392PBX9-F1
#
_entry.id   AF-A0A392PBX9-F1
#
_cell.length_a   1.000
_cell.length_b   1.000
_cell.length_c   1.000
_cell.angle_alpha   90.00
_cell.angle_beta   90.00
_cell.angle_gamma   90.00
#
_symmetry.space_group_name_H-M   'P 1'
#
loop_
_entity.id
_entity.type
_entity.pdbx_description
1 polymer ?
#
loop_
_entity_poly.entity_id
_entity_poly.type
_entity_poly.pdbx_seq_one_letter_code
_entity_poly.pdbx_strand_id
1 'polypeptide(L)'
;DINEEWISDKTRFCYDGLKRQRLNDPMIRGPDGRFKPVNWREALSVVAEVAHQVKPEEIVGISGKLSDAESMIVLKDFLNRLGSNNVWGEGIGVNTNADLRSGYIMNTSIAGLEKADAFLLVGTQVYLSNLFW
;
A
#
# COMPACT_ATOMS: atom_id res chain seq x y z
N ASP A 1 -21.91 10.41 -6.66
CA ASP A 1 -20.58 11.05 -6.62
C ASP A 1 -19.44 10.21 -7.18
N ILE A 2 -19.24 8.97 -6.73
CA ILE A 2 -18.06 8.17 -7.13
C ILE A 2 -18.45 6.99 -8.02
N ASN A 3 -19.37 6.14 -7.58
CA ASN A 3 -19.66 4.86 -8.24
C ASN A 3 -21.15 4.64 -8.53
N GLU A 4 -21.99 5.65 -8.27
CA GLU A 4 -23.45 5.57 -8.41
C GLU A 4 -24.00 4.28 -7.79
N GLU A 5 -24.39 3.31 -8.61
CA GLU A 5 -24.89 1.99 -8.20
C GLU A 5 -24.02 0.82 -8.68
N TRP A 6 -22.88 1.10 -9.32
CA TRP A 6 -22.05 0.12 -10.00
C TRP A 6 -20.73 -0.16 -9.26
N ILE A 7 -20.24 -1.40 -9.43
CA ILE A 7 -18.91 -1.83 -9.01
C ILE A 7 -18.30 -2.74 -10.08
N SER A 8 -16.97 -2.69 -10.20
CA SER A 8 -16.21 -3.58 -11.08
C SER A 8 -16.32 -5.05 -10.67
N ASP A 9 -16.12 -5.97 -11.61
CA ASP A 9 -16.06 -7.40 -11.31
C ASP A 9 -14.91 -7.77 -10.36
N LYS A 10 -13.79 -7.04 -10.44
CA LYS A 10 -12.68 -7.20 -9.50
C LYS A 10 -13.15 -6.94 -8.06
N THR A 11 -13.93 -5.90 -7.83
CA THR A 11 -14.50 -5.60 -6.50
C THR A 11 -15.63 -6.56 -6.15
N ARG A 12 -16.51 -6.88 -7.10
CA ARG A 12 -17.68 -7.75 -6.88
C ARG A 12 -17.28 -9.14 -6.42
N PHE A 13 -16.17 -9.69 -6.93
CA PHE A 13 -15.75 -11.06 -6.67
C PHE A 13 -14.47 -11.19 -5.83
N CYS A 14 -13.86 -10.10 -5.34
CA CYS A 14 -12.63 -10.20 -4.53
C CYS A 14 -12.83 -10.88 -3.17
N TYR A 15 -14.06 -10.94 -2.65
CA TYR A 15 -14.34 -11.44 -1.30
C TYR A 15 -13.95 -12.91 -1.08
N ASP A 16 -13.92 -13.75 -2.12
CA ASP A 16 -13.49 -15.15 -2.00
C ASP A 16 -11.99 -15.23 -1.62
N GLY A 17 -11.19 -14.29 -2.13
CA GLY A 17 -9.78 -14.17 -1.78
C GLY A 17 -9.55 -13.92 -0.28
N LEU A 18 -10.49 -13.28 0.41
CA LEU A 18 -10.37 -13.02 1.85
C LEU A 18 -10.48 -14.30 2.70
N LYS A 19 -10.96 -15.42 2.14
CA LYS A 19 -11.07 -16.70 2.85
C LYS A 19 -9.90 -17.65 2.56
N ARG A 20 -9.06 -17.35 1.57
CA ARG A 20 -8.02 -18.24 1.06
C ARG A 20 -6.64 -17.64 1.31
N GLN A 21 -5.64 -18.50 1.57
CA GLN A 21 -4.22 -18.11 1.72
C GLN A 21 -4.00 -16.96 2.73
N ARG A 22 -4.76 -16.97 3.82
CA ARG A 22 -4.64 -15.98 4.88
C ARG A 22 -3.40 -16.25 5.74
N LEU A 23 -2.66 -15.18 6.06
CA LEU A 23 -1.67 -15.20 7.11
C LEU A 23 -2.40 -15.13 8.46
N ASN A 24 -2.53 -16.28 9.13
CA ASN A 24 -3.24 -16.38 10.40
C ASN A 24 -2.30 -16.29 11.61
N ASP A 25 -1.08 -16.80 11.46
CA ASP A 25 -0.07 -16.85 12.51
C ASP A 25 1.20 -16.12 12.06
N PRO A 26 1.89 -15.40 12.97
CA PRO A 26 3.21 -14.88 12.66
C PRO A 26 4.18 -16.05 12.51
N MET A 27 5.09 -15.95 11.54
CA MET A 27 6.03 -17.01 11.22
C MET A 27 7.45 -16.46 11.08
N ILE A 28 8.44 -17.20 11.58
CA ILE A 28 9.88 -16.90 11.42
C ILE A 28 10.52 -17.97 10.54
N ARG A 29 11.53 -17.59 9.76
CA ARG A 29 12.31 -18.52 8.94
C ARG A 29 13.35 -19.25 9.80
N GLY A 30 13.28 -20.58 9.81
CA GLY A 30 14.24 -21.44 10.52
C GLY A 30 15.55 -21.65 9.75
N PRO A 31 16.53 -22.34 10.36
CA PRO A 31 17.82 -22.67 9.73
C PRO A 31 17.69 -23.55 8.47
N ASP A 32 16.58 -24.28 8.36
CA ASP A 32 16.18 -25.09 7.20
C ASP A 32 15.57 -24.26 6.06
N GLY A 33 15.48 -22.94 6.23
CA GLY A 33 14.92 -22.01 5.25
C GLY A 33 13.38 -22.00 5.19
N ARG A 34 12.71 -22.82 6.02
CA ARG A 34 11.24 -22.93 6.06
C ARG A 34 10.64 -22.02 7.13
N PHE A 35 9.42 -21.55 6.89
CA PHE A 35 8.68 -20.76 7.87
C PHE A 35 8.07 -21.66 8.95
N LYS A 36 8.19 -21.24 10.21
CA LYS A 36 7.60 -21.90 11.38
C LYS A 36 6.71 -20.92 12.12
N PRO A 37 5.48 -21.30 12.50
CA PRO A 37 4.59 -20.45 13.28
C PRO A 37 5.16 -20.25 14.68
N VAL A 38 5.05 -19.01 15.17
CA VAL A 38 5.52 -18.58 16.48
C VAL A 38 4.44 -17.74 17.16
N ASN A 39 4.65 -17.36 18.42
CA ASN A 39 3.78 -16.38 19.06
C ASN A 39 4.22 -14.94 18.71
N TRP A 40 3.34 -13.98 18.97
CA TRP A 40 3.60 -12.56 18.69
C TRP A 40 4.82 -11.98 19.42
N ARG A 41 5.08 -12.41 20.65
CA ARG A 41 6.22 -11.91 21.42
C ARG A 41 7.53 -12.30 20.75
N GLU A 42 7.67 -13.55 20.37
CA GLU A 42 8.85 -14.06 19.67
C GLU A 42 9.03 -13.38 18.30
N ALA A 43 7.97 -13.27 17.51
CA ALA A 43 7.99 -12.59 16.21
C ALA A 43 8.49 -11.14 16.31
N LEU A 44 7.92 -10.36 17.25
CA LEU A 44 8.27 -8.96 17.43
C LEU A 44 9.66 -8.78 18.05
N SER A 45 10.10 -9.67 18.95
CA SER A 45 11.46 -9.66 19.49
C SER A 45 12.50 -9.81 18.37
N VAL A 46 12.30 -10.76 17.45
CA VAL A 46 13.23 -10.97 16.32
C VAL A 46 13.27 -9.74 15.41
N VAL A 47 12.12 -9.13 15.10
CA VAL A 47 12.10 -7.89 14.31
C VAL A 47 12.85 -6.75 15.01
N ALA A 48 12.64 -6.58 16.31
CA ALA A 48 13.31 -5.53 17.09
C ALA A 48 14.83 -5.75 17.19
N GLU A 49 15.27 -7.00 17.38
CA GLU A 49 16.69 -7.35 17.41
C GLU A 49 17.38 -7.01 16.09
N VAL A 50 16.79 -7.39 14.96
CA VAL A 50 17.32 -7.06 13.62
C VAL A 50 17.31 -5.56 13.39
N ALA A 51 16.22 -4.86 13.74
CA ALA A 51 16.11 -3.42 13.57
C ALA A 51 17.19 -2.64 14.35
N HIS A 52 17.63 -3.13 15.51
CA HIS A 52 18.71 -2.50 16.29
C HIS A 52 20.13 -2.83 15.78
N GLN A 53 20.30 -3.90 14.98
CA GLN A 53 21.60 -4.32 14.45
C GLN A 53 21.92 -3.69 13.10
N VAL A 54 20.91 -3.18 12.40
CA VAL A 54 21.02 -2.60 11.06
C VAL A 54 21.18 -1.09 11.16
N LYS A 55 21.93 -0.49 10.22
CA LYS A 55 22.11 0.96 10.22
C LYS A 55 20.83 1.66 9.77
N PRO A 56 20.50 2.85 10.30
CA PRO A 56 19.28 3.57 9.94
C PRO A 56 19.08 3.74 8.42
N GLU A 57 20.16 4.04 7.68
CA GLU A 57 20.13 4.25 6.23
C GLU A 57 19.76 2.99 5.42
N GLU A 58 19.91 1.80 5.98
CA GLU A 58 19.60 0.52 5.34
C GLU A 58 18.15 0.08 5.60
N ILE A 59 17.46 0.72 6.55
CA ILE A 59 16.08 0.39 6.90
C ILE A 59 15.14 1.05 5.90
N VAL A 60 14.28 0.24 5.27
CA VAL A 60 13.29 0.65 4.28
C VAL A 60 11.91 0.16 4.68
N GLY A 61 10.90 1.03 4.59
CA GLY A 61 9.49 0.69 4.79
C GLY A 61 8.72 0.76 3.48
N ILE A 62 8.20 -0.36 3.00
CA ILE A 62 7.32 -0.41 1.81
C ILE A 62 5.89 -0.66 2.29
N SER A 63 5.01 0.33 2.11
CA SER A 63 3.58 0.18 2.35
C SER A 63 2.92 -0.50 1.16
N GLY A 64 2.16 -1.56 1.41
CA GLY A 64 1.35 -2.22 0.38
C GLY A 64 0.17 -1.34 -0.07
N LYS A 65 -0.34 -1.56 -1.29
CA LYS A 65 -1.44 -0.77 -1.87
C LYS A 65 -2.77 -0.82 -1.11
N LEU A 66 -2.96 -1.80 -0.23
CA LEU A 66 -4.17 -2.01 0.55
C LEU A 66 -4.04 -1.56 2.01
N SER A 67 -2.91 -0.94 2.38
CA SER A 67 -2.70 -0.42 3.73
C SER A 67 -3.54 0.84 3.94
N ASP A 68 -4.15 0.96 5.12
CA ASP A 68 -4.87 2.17 5.53
C ASP A 68 -3.90 3.31 5.85
N ALA A 69 -4.45 4.53 5.95
CA ALA A 69 -3.65 5.73 6.22
C ALA A 69 -2.98 5.66 7.61
N GLU A 70 -3.69 5.08 8.57
CA GLU A 70 -3.25 4.92 9.95
C GLU A 70 -2.01 4.03 10.05
N SER A 71 -2.02 2.83 9.46
CA SER A 71 -0.84 1.95 9.45
C SER A 71 0.33 2.56 8.68
N MET A 72 0.06 3.30 7.61
CA MET A 72 1.09 4.04 6.87
C MET A 72 1.77 5.11 7.72
N ILE A 73 1.00 5.86 8.53
CA ILE A 73 1.57 6.85 9.46
C ILE A 73 2.34 6.15 10.58
N VAL A 74 1.82 5.06 11.13
CA VAL A 74 2.55 4.27 12.15
C VAL A 74 3.88 3.77 11.60
N LEU A 75 3.90 3.24 10.38
CA LEU A 75 5.13 2.80 9.71
C LEU A 75 6.09 3.98 9.51
N LYS A 76 5.59 5.11 9.01
CA LYS A 76 6.39 6.32 8.80
C LYS A 76 7.04 6.81 10.09
N ASP A 77 6.26 6.93 11.16
CA ASP A 77 6.75 7.41 12.45
C ASP A 77 7.70 6.41 13.10
N PHE A 78 7.46 5.11 12.93
CA PHE A 78 8.34 4.05 13.40
C PHE A 78 9.73 4.14 12.74
N LEU A 79 9.81 4.20 11.41
CA LEU A 79 11.10 4.33 10.71
C LEU A 79 11.80 5.65 11.04
N ASN A 80 11.06 6.76 11.11
CA ASN A 80 11.63 8.06 11.47
C ASN A 80 12.30 8.02 12.84
N ARG A 81 11.71 7.32 13.82
CA ARG A 81 12.29 7.13 15.16
C ARG A 81 13.51 6.21 15.16
N LEU A 82 13.59 5.28 14.22
CA LEU A 82 14.80 4.48 13.98
C LEU A 82 15.88 5.25 13.20
N GLY A 83 15.61 6.50 12.80
CA GLY A 83 16.54 7.35 12.06
C GLY A 83 16.49 7.19 10.53
N SER A 84 15.50 6.47 10.00
CA SER A 84 15.31 6.29 8.56
C SER A 84 14.15 7.14 8.04
N ASN A 85 14.31 7.77 6.87
CA ASN A 85 13.20 8.41 6.15
C ASN A 85 12.73 7.62 4.91
N ASN A 86 13.28 6.41 4.71
CA ASN A 86 13.09 5.61 3.51
C ASN A 86 11.75 4.87 3.55
N VAL A 87 10.65 5.60 3.37
CA VAL A 87 9.29 5.05 3.37
C VAL A 87 8.60 5.35 2.05
N TRP A 88 8.12 4.30 1.38
CA TRP A 88 7.51 4.39 0.05
C TRP A 88 6.23 3.56 -0.05
N GLY A 89 5.33 3.95 -0.94
CA GLY A 89 4.18 3.15 -1.31
C GLY A 89 4.51 2.20 -2.46
N GLU A 90 3.97 0.99 -2.42
CA GLU A 90 4.11 0.01 -3.49
C GLU A 90 3.56 0.56 -4.83
N GLY A 91 4.40 0.57 -5.86
CA GLY A 91 4.04 1.06 -7.19
C GLY A 91 4.14 2.58 -7.36
N ILE A 92 4.59 3.32 -6.34
CA ILE A 92 4.99 4.71 -6.48
C ILE A 92 6.42 4.75 -7.06
N GLY A 93 6.62 5.55 -8.11
CA GLY A 93 7.92 5.70 -8.75
C GLY A 93 8.93 6.42 -7.86
N VAL A 94 10.21 6.31 -8.21
CA VAL A 94 11.29 7.04 -7.53
C VAL A 94 11.08 8.55 -7.72
N ASN A 95 11.22 9.32 -6.64
CA ASN A 95 11.13 10.79 -6.66
C ASN A 95 9.76 11.35 -7.09
N THR A 96 8.69 10.75 -6.59
CA THR A 96 7.33 11.26 -6.83
C THR A 96 7.13 12.57 -6.06
N ASN A 97 6.76 13.64 -6.76
CA ASN A 97 6.45 14.92 -6.14
C ASN A 97 5.08 14.85 -5.44
N ALA A 98 5.10 14.73 -4.12
CA ALA A 98 3.92 14.72 -3.27
C ALA A 98 3.72 16.03 -2.48
N ASP A 99 4.49 17.08 -2.78
CA ASP A 99 4.45 18.35 -2.05
C ASP A 99 3.14 19.09 -2.32
N LEU A 100 2.74 19.15 -3.59
CA LEU A 100 1.47 19.73 -4.02
C LEU A 100 0.46 18.62 -4.28
N ARG A 101 -0.64 18.62 -3.50
CA ARG A 101 -1.72 17.64 -3.63
C ARG A 101 -2.28 17.55 -5.06
N SER A 102 -2.35 18.69 -5.76
CA SER A 102 -2.83 18.77 -7.15
C SER A 102 -2.02 17.94 -8.15
N GLY A 103 -0.80 17.52 -7.78
CA GLY A 103 0.09 16.71 -8.62
C GLY A 103 -0.27 15.23 -8.70
N TYR A 104 -1.06 14.70 -7.77
CA TYR A 104 -1.41 13.26 -7.72
C TYR A 104 -2.90 12.97 -7.56
N ILE A 105 -3.75 13.99 -7.45
CA ILE A 105 -5.21 13.83 -7.44
C ILE A 105 -5.81 14.06 -8.82
N MET A 106 -7.01 13.51 -9.04
CA MET A 106 -7.88 14.01 -10.10
C MET A 106 -8.47 15.35 -9.63
N ASN A 107 -7.97 16.46 -10.17
CA ASN A 107 -8.38 17.81 -9.74
C ASN A 107 -9.86 18.09 -10.03
N THR A 108 -10.38 17.55 -11.15
CA THR A 108 -11.82 17.53 -11.45
C THR A 108 -12.47 16.37 -10.69
N SER A 109 -13.64 16.58 -10.08
CA SER A 109 -14.37 15.47 -9.46
C SER A 109 -14.87 14.48 -10.52
N ILE A 110 -15.12 13.23 -10.10
CA ILE A 110 -15.67 12.18 -10.98
C ILE A 110 -17.00 12.63 -11.59
N ALA A 111 -17.94 13.13 -10.79
CA ALA A 111 -19.19 13.72 -11.29
C ALA A 111 -18.97 14.98 -12.15
N GLY A 112 -17.85 15.68 -11.99
CA GLY A 112 -17.50 16.84 -12.82
C GLY A 112 -17.13 16.47 -14.26
N LEU A 113 -16.78 15.20 -14.50
CA LEU A 113 -16.45 14.71 -15.84
C LEU A 113 -17.64 14.76 -16.79
N GLU A 114 -18.88 14.66 -16.30
CA GLU A 114 -20.11 14.75 -17.12
C GLU A 114 -20.26 16.10 -17.84
N LYS A 115 -19.60 17.15 -17.35
CA LYS A 115 -19.65 18.50 -17.91
C LYS A 115 -18.56 18.76 -18.94
N ALA A 116 -17.65 17.81 -19.15
CA ALA A 116 -16.52 17.99 -20.06
C ALA A 116 -16.94 17.71 -21.51
N ASP A 117 -16.63 18.63 -22.42
CA ASP A 117 -16.92 18.45 -23.85
C ASP A 117 -15.90 17.56 -24.57
N ALA A 118 -14.69 17.44 -24.01
CA ALA A 118 -13.61 16.64 -24.58
C ALA A 118 -12.67 16.09 -23.50
N PHE A 119 -12.07 14.93 -23.78
CA PHE A 119 -11.10 14.27 -22.90
C PHE A 119 -9.77 14.04 -23.61
N LEU A 120 -8.66 14.28 -22.91
CA LEU A 120 -7.33 13.85 -23.31
C LEU A 120 -6.81 12.85 -22.28
N LEU A 121 -6.55 11.61 -22.72
CA LEU A 121 -6.02 10.54 -21.89
C LEU A 121 -4.57 10.27 -22.29
N VAL A 122 -3.61 10.49 -21.39
CA VAL A 122 -2.18 10.31 -21.65
C VAL A 122 -1.65 9.13 -20.86
N GLY A 123 -1.16 8.09 -21.54
CA GLY A 123 -0.51 6.93 -20.91
C GLY A 123 -1.38 6.14 -19.92
N THR A 124 -2.70 6.39 -19.91
CA THR A 124 -3.66 5.76 -19.00
C THR A 124 -4.67 4.94 -19.78
N GLN A 125 -5.00 3.77 -19.23
CA GLN A 125 -6.07 2.93 -19.72
C GLN A 125 -7.14 2.81 -18.63
N VAL A 126 -8.17 3.65 -18.74
CA VAL A 126 -9.19 3.84 -17.69
C VAL A 126 -9.96 2.55 -17.43
N TYR A 127 -10.34 1.83 -18.48
CA TYR A 127 -11.05 0.53 -18.40
C TYR A 127 -10.28 -0.59 -17.66
N LEU A 128 -8.97 -0.46 -17.46
CA LEU A 128 -8.18 -1.47 -16.75
C LEU A 128 -7.82 -1.02 -15.33
N SER A 129 -7.55 0.27 -15.16
CA SER A 129 -7.00 0.84 -13.92
C SER A 129 -8.07 1.42 -12.99
N ASN A 130 -9.18 1.93 -13.52
CA ASN A 130 -10.24 2.62 -12.79
C ASN A 130 -11.63 2.25 -13.36
N LEU A 131 -12.10 1.04 -13.04
CA LEU A 131 -13.33 0.41 -13.56
C LEU A 131 -14.64 0.90 -12.90
N PHE A 132 -14.82 2.22 -12.84
CA PHE A 132 -16.15 2.79 -12.60
C PHE A 132 -16.81 3.32 -13.89
N TRP A 133 -16.12 3.16 -15.04
CA TRP A 133 -16.52 3.57 -16.39
C TRP A 133 -16.39 2.41 -17.39
#